data_AF-A0A5N6URW5-F1
#
_entry.id   AF-A0A5N6URW5-F1
#
_cell.length_a   1.000
_cell.length_b   1.000
_cell.length_c   1.000
_cell.angle_alpha   90.00
_cell.angle_beta   90.00
_cell.angle_gamma   90.00
#
_symmetry.space_group_name_H-M   'P 1'
#
loop_
_entity.id
_entity.type
_entity.pdbx_description
1 polymer ?
#
loop_
_entity_poly.entity_id
_entity_poly.type
_entity_poly.pdbx_seq_one_letter_code
_entity_poly.pdbx_strand_id
1 'polypeptide(L)'
;MAFTIINGQVFTPGLAIIDSPQPYTPLGGENLQVAIDVSGNGRLTSSPSDATQFHAITLFLTSNELSKNFTISNGTEPKDKAYVGPVLEINPSTNVQQVNWNWPACLVGDGDGGSDSARGSYNISIHQSFKWDGKDYYTTSDLPVNITNAISKSDDRVDCKLLENDLLKPAEIAASNDTLPGQPWVDEGVRSDGDSNSSNSSDGGGETNSGSYARGTIKQWGLFAMLVGGMLLV
;
A
#
# COMPACT_ATOMS: atom_id res chain seq x y z
N MET A 1 2.31 -5.97 -5.86
CA MET A 1 2.79 -4.72 -6.51
C MET A 1 3.21 -3.74 -5.43
N ALA A 2 4.13 -2.81 -5.71
CA ALA A 2 4.57 -1.82 -4.74
C ALA A 2 3.59 -0.63 -4.65
N PHE A 3 3.52 0.02 -3.48
CA PHE A 3 2.83 1.30 -3.32
C PHE A 3 3.71 2.47 -3.78
N THR A 4 3.09 3.63 -3.98
CA THR A 4 3.78 4.89 -4.33
C THR A 4 3.48 5.94 -3.27
N ILE A 5 4.48 6.71 -2.83
CA ILE A 5 4.29 7.79 -1.87
C ILE A 5 4.27 9.14 -2.60
N ILE A 6 3.20 9.92 -2.45
CA ILE A 6 3.08 11.27 -3.02
C ILE A 6 2.58 12.21 -1.93
N ASN A 7 3.33 13.27 -1.63
CA ASN A 7 2.98 14.27 -0.60
C ASN A 7 2.65 13.68 0.78
N GLY A 8 3.28 12.56 1.15
CA GLY A 8 3.02 11.87 2.42
C GLY A 8 1.78 10.98 2.42
N GLN A 9 1.12 10.76 1.29
CA GLN A 9 0.08 9.74 1.15
C GLN A 9 0.65 8.50 0.47
N VAL A 10 0.21 7.32 0.90
CA VAL A 10 0.61 6.03 0.32
C VAL A 10 -0.47 5.55 -0.63
N PHE A 11 -0.24 5.73 -1.92
CA PHE A 11 -1.09 5.22 -2.98
C PHE A 11 -0.85 3.72 -3.10
N THR A 12 -1.88 2.93 -2.83
CA THR A 12 -1.82 1.47 -3.02
C THR A 12 -1.89 1.14 -4.51
N PRO A 13 -1.51 -0.08 -4.94
CA PRO A 13 -1.78 -0.58 -6.28
C PRO A 13 -3.26 -0.99 -6.41
N GLY A 14 -4.16 -0.07 -6.08
CA GLY A 14 -5.61 -0.23 -6.01
C GLY A 14 -6.26 1.14 -5.90
N LEU A 15 -7.54 1.20 -5.50
CA LEU A 15 -8.24 2.48 -5.39
C LEU A 15 -7.95 3.20 -4.07
N ALA A 16 -7.55 2.49 -3.01
CA ALA A 16 -7.35 3.06 -1.69
C ALA A 16 -6.04 3.86 -1.59
N ILE A 17 -6.08 4.92 -0.77
CA ILE A 17 -4.90 5.72 -0.41
C ILE A 17 -4.78 5.66 1.11
N ILE A 18 -3.61 5.31 1.63
CA ILE A 18 -3.36 5.28 3.08
C ILE A 18 -2.77 6.63 3.49
N ASP A 19 -3.50 7.37 4.31
CA ASP A 19 -3.06 8.65 4.88
C ASP A 19 -2.17 8.44 6.11
N SER A 20 -2.42 7.36 6.86
CA SER A 20 -1.60 6.95 7.99
C SER A 20 -1.75 5.46 8.30
N PRO A 21 -0.72 4.81 8.87
CA PRO A 21 0.60 5.36 9.21
C PRO A 21 1.53 5.51 7.98
N GLN A 22 2.67 6.17 8.16
CA GLN A 22 3.73 6.17 7.15
C GLN A 22 4.53 4.86 7.19
N PRO A 23 5.19 4.48 6.08
CA PRO A 23 6.10 3.33 6.08
C PRO A 23 7.16 3.43 7.19
N TYR A 24 7.44 2.29 7.83
CA TYR A 24 8.39 2.13 8.92
C TYR A 24 8.06 2.92 10.20
N THR A 25 6.83 3.42 10.33
CA THR A 25 6.41 4.10 11.56
C THR A 25 6.52 3.14 12.75
N PRO A 26 7.13 3.56 13.88
CA PRO A 26 7.04 2.83 15.13
C PRO A 26 5.65 3.02 15.73
N LEU A 27 4.94 1.92 15.94
CA LEU A 27 3.56 1.84 16.40
C LEU A 27 3.49 1.25 17.80
N GLY A 28 2.43 1.62 18.51
CA GLY A 28 2.10 1.22 19.87
C GLY A 28 0.90 2.02 20.38
N GLY A 29 0.83 2.28 21.67
CA GLY A 29 -0.28 2.99 22.29
C GLY A 29 -1.50 2.10 22.53
N GLU A 30 -2.68 2.71 22.60
CA GLU A 30 -3.92 1.98 22.89
C GLU A 30 -4.36 1.10 21.72
N ASN A 31 -4.31 1.65 20.52
CA ASN A 31 -4.83 1.04 19.29
C ASN A 31 -3.89 1.22 18.11
N LEU A 32 -4.01 0.30 17.14
CA LEU A 32 -3.55 0.56 15.78
C LEU A 32 -4.58 1.45 15.07
N GLN A 33 -4.13 2.61 14.60
CA GLN A 33 -4.94 3.52 13.80
C GLN A 33 -4.45 3.51 12.36
N VAL A 34 -5.35 3.25 11.43
CA VAL A 34 -5.09 3.33 9.98
C VAL A 34 -6.14 4.25 9.36
N ALA A 35 -5.69 5.32 8.71
CA ALA A 35 -6.56 6.23 7.97
C ALA A 35 -6.48 5.90 6.47
N ILE A 36 -7.64 5.62 5.87
CA ILE A 36 -7.75 5.15 4.50
C ILE A 36 -8.71 6.06 3.74
N ASP A 37 -8.21 6.81 2.76
CA ASP A 37 -9.03 7.54 1.80
C ASP A 37 -9.60 6.55 0.76
N VAL A 38 -10.93 6.44 0.77
CA VAL A 38 -11.74 5.59 -0.11
C VAL A 38 -12.47 6.39 -1.19
N SER A 39 -12.08 7.66 -1.38
CA SER A 39 -12.58 8.54 -2.44
C SER A 39 -11.63 8.65 -3.63
N GLY A 40 -10.48 7.98 -3.61
CA GLY A 40 -9.47 8.10 -4.67
C GLY A 40 -8.99 9.54 -4.82
N ASN A 41 -8.74 10.23 -3.70
CA ASN A 41 -8.42 11.66 -3.64
C ASN A 41 -9.51 12.53 -4.30
N GLY A 42 -10.77 12.24 -3.97
CA GLY A 42 -11.96 12.92 -4.48
C GLY A 42 -12.37 12.57 -5.92
N ARG A 43 -11.71 11.62 -6.58
CA ARG A 43 -12.00 11.20 -7.96
C ARG A 43 -13.11 10.15 -8.06
N LEU A 44 -13.35 9.40 -6.98
CA LEU A 44 -14.53 8.54 -6.85
C LEU A 44 -15.70 9.43 -6.44
N THR A 45 -16.70 9.54 -7.33
CA THR A 45 -17.92 10.30 -7.07
C THR A 45 -18.75 9.63 -5.98
N SER A 46 -19.48 10.43 -5.19
CA SER A 46 -20.38 9.94 -4.13
C SER A 46 -21.51 9.05 -4.64
N SER A 47 -21.80 9.11 -5.95
CA SER A 47 -22.54 8.08 -6.67
C SER A 47 -21.51 7.30 -7.48
N PRO A 48 -21.05 6.12 -7.01
CA PRO A 48 -20.03 5.36 -7.71
C PRO A 48 -20.53 5.04 -9.12
N SER A 49 -19.74 5.37 -10.13
CA SER A 49 -20.01 4.84 -11.47
C SER A 49 -19.93 3.33 -11.42
N ASP A 50 -20.75 2.62 -12.19
CA ASP A 50 -20.64 1.16 -12.29
C ASP A 50 -19.28 0.69 -12.83
N ALA A 51 -18.48 1.60 -13.40
CA ALA A 51 -17.16 1.35 -13.98
C ALA A 51 -16.03 1.33 -12.95
N THR A 52 -16.04 2.19 -11.93
CA THR A 52 -14.97 2.27 -10.92
C THR A 52 -15.56 2.41 -9.52
N GLN A 53 -15.36 1.39 -8.69
CA GLN A 53 -15.88 1.31 -7.32
C GLN A 53 -15.13 0.27 -6.48
N PHE A 54 -15.16 0.41 -5.17
CA PHE A 54 -14.70 -0.65 -4.27
C PHE A 54 -15.74 -1.76 -4.15
N HIS A 55 -15.26 -3.00 -4.00
CA HIS A 55 -16.07 -4.13 -3.53
C HIS A 55 -15.79 -4.40 -2.07
N ALA A 56 -14.51 -4.47 -1.67
CA ALA A 56 -14.09 -4.63 -0.29
C ALA A 56 -12.64 -4.17 -0.07
N ILE A 57 -12.35 -3.81 1.18
CA ILE A 57 -10.99 -3.65 1.70
C ILE A 57 -10.88 -4.51 2.96
N THR A 58 -9.89 -5.39 3.01
CA THR A 58 -9.54 -6.17 4.19
C THR A 58 -8.09 -5.93 4.58
N LEU A 59 -7.82 -5.98 5.88
CA LEU A 59 -6.56 -5.58 6.47
C LEU A 59 -6.05 -6.69 7.38
N PHE A 60 -4.77 -7.01 7.22
CA PHE A 60 -4.07 -7.96 8.06
C PHE A 60 -2.77 -7.36 8.58
N LEU A 61 -2.36 -7.79 9.76
CA LEU A 61 -1.03 -7.49 10.31
C LEU A 61 -0.16 -8.72 10.15
N THR A 62 0.81 -8.69 9.23
CA THR A 62 1.59 -9.86 8.84
C THR A 62 3.08 -9.69 9.11
N SER A 63 3.75 -10.74 9.54
CA SER A 63 5.21 -10.80 9.68
C SER A 63 5.69 -12.21 9.34
N ASN A 64 6.49 -12.32 8.29
CA ASN A 64 7.13 -13.59 7.92
C ASN A 64 8.21 -13.98 8.94
N GLU A 65 8.96 -13.00 9.45
CA GLU A 65 10.05 -13.22 10.42
C GLU A 65 9.51 -13.80 11.73
N LEU A 66 8.37 -13.26 12.21
CA LEU A 66 7.73 -13.70 13.45
C LEU A 66 6.72 -14.83 13.22
N SER A 67 6.49 -15.23 11.96
CA SER A 67 5.46 -16.19 11.56
C SER A 67 4.07 -15.82 12.09
N LYS A 68 3.69 -14.54 11.96
CA LYS A 68 2.42 -13.99 12.46
C LYS A 68 1.55 -13.42 11.34
N ASN A 69 0.25 -13.65 11.45
CA ASN A 69 -0.77 -13.06 10.57
C ASN A 69 -2.04 -12.82 11.40
N PHE A 70 -2.34 -11.56 11.71
CA PHE A 70 -3.54 -11.21 12.48
C PHE A 70 -4.58 -10.50 11.61
N THR A 71 -5.85 -10.86 11.77
CA THR A 71 -6.97 -10.11 11.17
C THR A 71 -7.12 -8.75 11.85
N ILE A 72 -6.96 -7.66 11.10
CA ILE A 72 -7.34 -6.31 11.55
C ILE A 72 -8.81 -6.05 11.17
N SER A 73 -9.19 -6.35 9.92
CA SER A 73 -10.56 -6.29 9.42
C SER A 73 -10.73 -7.27 8.26
N ASN A 74 -11.82 -8.03 8.24
CA ASN A 74 -12.10 -9.05 7.22
C ASN A 74 -13.39 -8.78 6.41
N GLY A 75 -13.96 -7.57 6.50
CA GLY A 75 -15.18 -7.24 5.74
C GLY A 75 -16.47 -7.79 6.34
N THR A 76 -16.46 -8.31 7.56
CA THR A 76 -17.66 -8.75 8.28
C THR A 76 -17.81 -8.00 9.59
N GLU A 77 -19.03 -7.89 10.12
CA GLU A 77 -19.24 -7.31 11.45
C GLU A 77 -18.77 -8.30 12.53
N PRO A 78 -17.85 -7.91 13.43
CA PRO A 78 -17.37 -8.80 14.47
C PRO A 78 -18.47 -9.05 15.51
N LYS A 79 -18.54 -10.28 16.05
CA LYS A 79 -19.44 -10.59 17.17
C LYS A 79 -18.91 -10.08 18.52
N ASP A 80 -17.63 -9.75 18.56
CA ASP A 80 -16.88 -9.26 19.71
C ASP A 80 -16.00 -8.07 19.29
N LYS A 81 -15.04 -7.64 20.12
CA LYS A 81 -14.11 -6.55 19.80
C LYS A 81 -12.80 -7.05 19.17
N ALA A 82 -12.74 -8.28 18.65
CA ALA A 82 -11.48 -8.88 18.23
C ALA A 82 -10.90 -8.19 16.98
N TYR A 83 -11.73 -7.88 16.00
CA TYR A 83 -11.33 -7.19 14.77
C TYR A 83 -12.29 -6.04 14.45
N VAL A 84 -11.95 -5.21 13.47
CA VAL A 84 -12.77 -4.08 13.02
C VAL A 84 -13.71 -4.54 11.91
N GLY A 85 -14.95 -4.04 11.93
CA GLY A 85 -15.97 -4.29 10.91
C GLY A 85 -15.56 -3.89 9.48
N PRO A 86 -16.48 -3.97 8.51
CA PRO A 86 -16.19 -3.68 7.11
C PRO A 86 -15.59 -2.28 6.92
N VAL A 87 -14.39 -2.20 6.35
CA VAL A 87 -13.63 -0.93 6.25
C VAL A 87 -14.41 0.18 5.54
N LEU A 88 -15.16 -0.17 4.49
CA LEU A 88 -15.94 0.78 3.68
C LEU A 88 -17.16 1.35 4.43
N GLU A 89 -17.52 0.78 5.58
CA GLU A 89 -18.72 1.13 6.35
C GLU A 89 -18.40 1.84 7.67
N ILE A 90 -17.12 2.04 8.03
CA ILE A 90 -16.71 2.60 9.33
C ILE A 90 -17.20 4.04 9.51
N ASN A 91 -16.96 4.89 8.52
CA ASN A 91 -17.31 6.30 8.52
C ASN A 91 -18.09 6.64 7.24
N PRO A 92 -19.38 6.25 7.15
CA PRO A 92 -20.16 6.36 5.90
C PRO A 92 -20.39 7.81 5.45
N SER A 93 -20.22 8.78 6.35
CA SER A 93 -20.38 10.21 6.06
C SER A 93 -19.10 10.90 5.57
N THR A 94 -17.99 10.16 5.44
CA THR A 94 -16.69 10.73 5.08
C THR A 94 -15.96 9.91 4.04
N ASN A 95 -15.01 10.54 3.36
CA ASN A 95 -14.13 9.88 2.40
C ASN A 95 -12.98 9.12 3.06
N VAL A 96 -12.78 9.28 4.38
CA VAL A 96 -11.64 8.71 5.11
C VAL A 96 -12.15 7.74 6.18
N GLN A 97 -11.85 6.47 5.98
CA GLN A 97 -12.16 5.40 6.93
C GLN A 97 -11.06 5.36 7.99
N GLN A 98 -11.46 5.47 9.26
CA GLN A 98 -10.54 5.44 10.39
C GLN A 98 -10.63 4.09 11.09
N VAL A 99 -9.80 3.15 10.65
CA VAL A 99 -9.70 1.83 11.28
C VAL A 99 -9.01 2.00 12.62
N ASN A 100 -9.71 1.61 13.69
CA ASN A 100 -9.20 1.68 15.05
C ASN A 100 -9.23 0.28 15.67
N TRP A 101 -8.10 -0.44 15.60
CA TRP A 101 -8.02 -1.84 16.01
C TRP A 101 -7.31 -1.99 17.37
N ASN A 102 -7.87 -2.80 18.26
CA ASN A 102 -7.25 -3.11 19.55
C ASN A 102 -6.06 -4.03 19.34
N TRP A 103 -4.87 -3.64 19.82
CA TRP A 103 -3.73 -4.57 19.82
C TRP A 103 -4.07 -5.82 20.64
N PRO A 104 -3.84 -7.03 20.12
CA PRO A 104 -4.07 -8.26 20.88
C PRO A 104 -3.00 -8.47 21.96
N ALA A 105 -3.31 -9.33 22.93
CA ALA A 105 -2.56 -9.43 24.19
C ALA A 105 -1.08 -9.81 24.01
N CYS A 106 -0.71 -10.59 22.98
CA CYS A 106 0.68 -10.97 22.73
C CYS A 106 1.56 -9.83 22.19
N LEU A 107 0.98 -8.70 21.76
CA LEU A 107 1.72 -7.50 21.33
C LEU A 107 1.94 -6.49 22.47
N VAL A 108 1.47 -6.79 23.69
CA VAL A 108 1.74 -5.98 24.88
C VAL A 108 3.23 -5.98 25.20
N GLY A 109 3.78 -4.81 25.53
CA GLY A 109 5.19 -4.63 25.87
C GLY A 109 5.73 -3.27 25.44
N ASP A 110 7.03 -3.05 25.64
CA ASP A 110 7.78 -1.89 25.13
C ASP A 110 9.11 -2.32 24.47
N GLY A 111 9.57 -1.62 23.44
CA GLY A 111 10.71 -1.98 22.58
C GLY A 111 10.41 -3.01 21.48
N ASP A 112 11.40 -3.63 20.87
CA ASP A 112 11.26 -4.77 19.96
C ASP A 112 10.92 -6.09 20.67
N GLY A 113 11.14 -6.15 21.99
CA GLY A 113 10.88 -7.33 22.81
C GLY A 113 12.02 -8.35 22.74
N GLY A 114 11.97 -9.36 23.62
CA GLY A 114 12.94 -10.47 23.61
C GLY A 114 12.64 -11.51 22.53
N SER A 115 13.43 -12.60 22.49
CA SER A 115 13.32 -13.68 21.48
C SER A 115 11.94 -14.33 21.37
N ASP A 116 11.12 -14.25 22.44
CA ASP A 116 9.78 -14.84 22.50
C ASP A 116 8.67 -13.77 22.33
N SER A 117 9.04 -12.55 21.94
CA SER A 117 8.08 -11.48 21.71
C SER A 117 7.44 -11.61 20.34
N ALA A 118 6.13 -11.36 20.27
CA ALA A 118 5.45 -11.16 18.99
C ALA A 118 5.66 -9.74 18.43
N ARG A 119 6.52 -8.92 19.03
CA ARG A 119 6.74 -7.51 18.63
C ARG A 119 7.94 -7.42 17.67
N GLY A 120 8.03 -6.33 16.92
CA GLY A 120 9.04 -6.18 15.86
C GLY A 120 8.47 -5.70 14.54
N SER A 121 9.07 -6.13 13.43
CA SER A 121 8.71 -5.68 12.08
C SER A 121 7.50 -6.45 11.52
N TYR A 122 6.56 -5.67 10.99
CA TYR A 122 5.31 -6.15 10.41
C TYR A 122 4.99 -5.39 9.13
N ASN A 123 4.08 -5.94 8.34
CA ASN A 123 3.37 -5.25 7.29
C ASN A 123 1.90 -5.15 7.66
N ILE A 124 1.32 -3.95 7.49
CA ILE A 124 -0.13 -3.84 7.31
C ILE A 124 -0.39 -4.28 5.86
N SER A 125 -0.85 -5.51 5.68
CA SER A 125 -1.23 -6.05 4.38
C SER A 125 -2.62 -5.57 4.03
N ILE A 126 -2.72 -4.80 2.94
CA ILE A 126 -3.95 -4.23 2.42
C ILE A 126 -4.40 -5.05 1.23
N HIS A 127 -5.52 -5.74 1.39
CA HIS A 127 -6.17 -6.52 0.35
C HIS A 127 -7.39 -5.76 -0.16
N GLN A 128 -7.47 -5.55 -1.46
CA GLN A 128 -8.53 -4.78 -2.09
C GLN A 128 -9.16 -5.61 -3.19
N SER A 129 -10.49 -5.71 -3.17
CA SER A 129 -11.26 -6.07 -4.36
C SER A 129 -12.01 -4.83 -4.83
N PHE A 130 -11.90 -4.52 -6.12
CA PHE A 130 -12.47 -3.32 -6.69
C PHE A 130 -12.69 -3.49 -8.18
N LYS A 131 -13.48 -2.60 -8.75
CA LYS A 131 -13.60 -2.42 -10.19
C LYS A 131 -12.89 -1.15 -10.60
N TRP A 132 -12.18 -1.21 -11.71
CA TRP A 132 -11.56 -0.04 -12.34
C TRP A 132 -11.74 -0.12 -13.86
N ASP A 133 -12.29 0.94 -14.43
CA ASP A 133 -12.63 1.05 -15.87
C ASP A 133 -13.44 -0.16 -16.39
N GLY A 134 -14.39 -0.63 -15.58
CA GLY A 134 -15.30 -1.71 -15.93
C GLY A 134 -14.76 -3.12 -15.70
N LYS A 135 -13.50 -3.27 -15.25
CA LYS A 135 -12.89 -4.58 -14.96
C LYS A 135 -12.63 -4.76 -13.47
N ASP A 136 -12.96 -5.94 -12.96
CA ASP A 136 -12.69 -6.33 -11.58
C ASP A 136 -11.22 -6.72 -11.39
N TYR A 137 -10.67 -6.29 -10.25
CA TYR A 137 -9.31 -6.54 -9.83
C TYR A 137 -9.28 -6.94 -8.34
N TYR A 138 -8.31 -7.77 -8.00
CA TYR A 138 -7.90 -8.05 -6.64
C TYR A 138 -6.42 -7.71 -6.48
N THR A 139 -6.11 -6.86 -5.50
CA THR A 139 -4.71 -6.55 -5.19
C THR A 139 -4.36 -6.67 -3.73
N THR A 140 -3.09 -7.05 -3.51
CA THR A 140 -2.45 -7.05 -2.20
C THR A 140 -1.21 -6.16 -2.24
N SER A 141 -1.08 -5.32 -1.22
CA SER A 141 0.09 -4.47 -0.98
C SER A 141 0.42 -4.39 0.49
N ASP A 142 1.72 -4.41 0.79
CA ASP A 142 2.24 -4.39 2.15
C ASP A 142 2.77 -3.01 2.51
N LEU A 143 2.27 -2.44 3.61
CA LEU A 143 2.81 -1.22 4.23
C LEU A 143 3.69 -1.61 5.42
N PRO A 144 5.03 -1.48 5.34
CA PRO A 144 5.91 -1.88 6.43
C PRO A 144 5.74 -0.94 7.63
N VAL A 145 5.73 -1.50 8.84
CA VAL A 145 5.60 -0.82 10.13
C VAL A 145 6.39 -1.56 11.21
N ASN A 146 6.68 -0.91 12.33
CA ASN A 146 7.41 -1.51 13.44
C ASN A 146 6.58 -1.43 14.72
N ILE A 147 6.31 -2.55 15.38
CA ILE A 147 5.58 -2.57 16.65
C ILE A 147 6.61 -2.50 17.76
N THR A 148 7.03 -1.28 18.09
CA THR A 148 8.10 -1.03 19.06
C THR A 148 7.71 -0.11 20.19
N ASN A 149 6.73 0.78 20.01
CA ASN A 149 6.29 1.67 21.07
C ASN A 149 5.45 0.90 22.10
N ALA A 150 5.42 1.42 23.32
CA ALA A 150 4.73 0.81 24.44
C ALA A 150 3.24 0.51 24.14
N ILE A 151 2.82 -0.72 24.43
CA ILE A 151 1.43 -1.17 24.41
C ILE A 151 1.12 -1.68 25.83
N SER A 152 0.26 -0.97 26.54
CA SER A 152 -0.12 -1.28 27.93
C SER A 152 -1.06 -2.49 28.01
N LYS A 153 -1.02 -3.25 29.11
CA LYS A 153 -2.03 -4.30 29.38
C LYS A 153 -3.43 -3.68 29.50
N SER A 154 -4.45 -4.38 28.99
CA SER A 154 -5.86 -4.01 29.13
C SER A 154 -6.74 -5.25 28.94
N ASP A 155 -7.88 -5.29 29.64
CA ASP A 155 -8.87 -6.37 29.55
C ASP A 155 -9.63 -6.38 28.21
N ASP A 156 -9.59 -5.26 27.46
CA ASP A 156 -10.16 -5.17 26.11
C ASP A 156 -9.27 -5.82 25.03
N ARG A 157 -8.04 -6.25 25.39
CA ARG A 157 -7.12 -6.92 24.45
C ARG A 157 -7.38 -8.41 24.41
N VAL A 158 -7.90 -8.87 23.27
CA VAL A 158 -8.23 -10.28 23.05
C VAL A 158 -6.98 -11.17 22.93
N ASP A 159 -7.17 -12.47 23.11
CA ASP A 159 -6.13 -13.48 22.85
C ASP A 159 -5.73 -13.47 21.37
N CYS A 160 -4.43 -13.51 21.10
CA CYS A 160 -3.90 -13.49 19.74
C CYS A 160 -4.43 -14.63 18.87
N LYS A 161 -4.69 -15.81 19.44
CA LYS A 161 -5.21 -16.98 18.72
C LYS A 161 -6.61 -16.75 18.13
N LEU A 162 -7.36 -15.77 18.64
CA LEU A 162 -8.67 -15.41 18.07
C LEU A 162 -8.54 -14.64 16.76
N LEU A 163 -7.38 -14.01 16.54
CA LEU A 163 -7.11 -13.16 15.38
C LEU A 163 -6.11 -13.79 14.41
N GLU A 164 -5.37 -14.80 14.86
CA GLU A 164 -4.29 -15.42 14.11
C GLU A 164 -4.86 -16.30 12.99
N ASN A 165 -4.37 -16.06 11.77
CA ASN A 165 -4.64 -16.88 10.59
C ASN A 165 -3.37 -17.60 10.16
N ASP A 166 -3.52 -18.58 9.28
CA ASP A 166 -2.38 -19.16 8.59
C ASP A 166 -1.65 -18.10 7.75
N LEU A 167 -0.33 -18.12 7.80
CA LEU A 167 0.50 -17.26 6.98
C LEU A 167 0.61 -17.88 5.58
N LEU A 168 0.10 -17.16 4.58
CA LEU A 168 0.24 -17.57 3.18
C LEU A 168 1.69 -17.43 2.73
N LYS A 169 2.12 -18.34 1.84
CA LYS A 169 3.46 -18.23 1.26
C LYS A 169 3.51 -17.03 0.30
N PRO A 170 4.66 -16.35 0.17
CA PRO A 170 4.80 -15.23 -0.76
C PRO A 170 4.37 -15.54 -2.20
N ALA A 171 4.60 -16.77 -2.66
CA ALA A 171 4.19 -17.22 -3.99
C ALA A 171 2.67 -17.32 -4.15
N GLU A 172 1.95 -17.68 -3.08
CA GLU A 172 0.48 -17.78 -3.10
C GLU A 172 -0.15 -16.38 -3.13
N ILE A 173 0.39 -15.44 -2.34
CA ILE A 173 -0.02 -14.03 -2.37
C ILE A 173 0.27 -13.40 -3.73
N ALA A 174 1.43 -13.70 -4.32
CA ALA A 174 1.78 -13.20 -5.64
C ALA A 174 0.86 -13.76 -6.74
N ALA A 175 0.44 -15.02 -6.62
CA ALA A 175 -0.44 -15.66 -7.59
C ALA A 175 -1.90 -15.17 -7.51
N SER A 176 -2.35 -14.67 -6.36
CA SER A 176 -3.69 -14.08 -6.21
C SER A 176 -3.77 -12.60 -6.61
N ASN A 177 -2.62 -11.92 -6.74
CA ASN A 177 -2.55 -10.50 -7.03
C ASN A 177 -2.67 -10.25 -8.53
N ASP A 178 -3.68 -9.50 -8.95
CA ASP A 178 -3.82 -9.09 -10.34
C ASP A 178 -2.70 -8.14 -10.77
N THR A 179 -2.43 -8.08 -12.07
CA THR A 179 -1.55 -7.05 -12.64
C THR A 179 -2.41 -5.94 -13.23
N LEU A 180 -2.22 -4.71 -12.76
CA LEU A 180 -2.92 -3.55 -13.30
C LEU A 180 -2.17 -2.94 -14.50
N PRO A 181 -2.89 -2.36 -15.48
CA PRO A 181 -2.28 -1.65 -16.60
C PRO A 181 -1.58 -0.34 -16.18
N GLY A 182 -1.89 0.18 -14.99
CA GLY A 182 -1.29 1.35 -14.38
C GLY A 182 -1.77 1.46 -12.92
N GLN A 183 -1.12 2.31 -12.13
CA GLN A 183 -1.56 2.54 -10.76
C GLN A 183 -2.72 3.55 -10.78
N PRO A 184 -3.89 3.23 -10.21
CA PRO A 184 -4.97 4.20 -10.10
C PRO A 184 -4.48 5.48 -9.41
N TRP A 185 -4.95 6.63 -9.91
CA TRP A 185 -4.66 7.97 -9.39
C TRP A 185 -3.23 8.50 -9.57
N VAL A 186 -2.25 7.64 -9.79
CA VAL A 186 -0.84 7.97 -10.05
C VAL A 186 -0.63 8.01 -11.56
N ASP A 187 -0.85 9.20 -12.13
CA ASP A 187 -0.56 9.58 -13.52
C ASP A 187 -1.31 8.84 -14.66
N GLU A 188 -2.55 9.28 -14.96
CA GLU A 188 -3.14 9.22 -16.31
C GLU A 188 -2.52 10.27 -17.28
N GLY A 189 -1.23 10.58 -17.11
CA GLY A 189 -0.55 11.72 -17.75
C GLY A 189 0.10 11.43 -19.11
N VAL A 190 -0.06 10.24 -19.68
CA VAL A 190 0.43 9.92 -21.04
C VAL A 190 -0.64 9.17 -21.82
N ARG A 191 -1.76 9.84 -22.11
CA ARG A 191 -2.49 9.54 -23.35
C ARG A 191 -1.69 10.18 -24.47
N SER A 192 -0.91 9.39 -25.21
CA SER A 192 -0.41 9.81 -26.52
C SER A 192 -1.62 9.89 -27.46
N ASP A 193 -2.31 11.03 -27.46
CA ASP A 193 -3.15 11.44 -28.57
C ASP A 193 -2.23 11.92 -29.70
N GLY A 194 -1.56 10.96 -30.31
CA GLY A 194 -0.94 11.10 -31.60
C GLY A 194 -1.96 10.69 -32.65
N ASP A 195 -2.95 11.54 -32.93
CA ASP A 195 -3.48 11.59 -34.28
C ASP A 195 -3.83 13.03 -34.69
N SER A 196 -3.05 13.49 -35.63
CA SER A 196 -3.04 14.82 -36.20
C SER A 196 -4.25 15.04 -37.10
N ASN A 197 -5.05 16.07 -36.81
CA ASN A 197 -5.88 16.67 -37.84
C ASN A 197 -5.42 18.09 -38.13
N SER A 198 -4.98 18.28 -39.37
CA SER A 198 -4.45 19.51 -39.92
C SER A 198 -5.51 20.60 -39.98
N SER A 199 -5.21 21.78 -39.43
CA SER A 199 -5.81 23.03 -39.90
C SER A 199 -4.70 24.05 -40.16
N ASN A 200 -4.58 24.36 -41.45
CA ASN A 200 -3.66 25.33 -42.02
C ASN A 200 -4.22 26.72 -41.74
N SER A 201 -3.47 27.60 -41.08
CA SER A 201 -3.75 29.04 -41.03
C SER A 201 -2.45 29.81 -40.80
N SER A 202 -2.04 30.47 -41.87
CA SER A 202 -0.97 31.45 -41.99
C SER A 202 -1.20 32.70 -41.14
N ASP A 203 -0.14 33.21 -40.51
CA ASP A 203 0.52 34.50 -40.86
C ASP A 203 1.09 35.22 -39.62
N GLY A 204 2.19 35.95 -39.80
CA GLY A 204 2.63 37.04 -38.90
C GLY A 204 3.88 36.77 -38.05
N GLY A 205 5.03 37.28 -38.48
CA GLY A 205 6.35 37.04 -37.89
C GLY A 205 6.68 37.77 -36.57
N GLY A 206 7.83 37.37 -36.00
CA GLY A 206 8.47 38.02 -34.86
C GLY A 206 9.63 37.19 -34.31
N GLU A 207 10.85 37.69 -34.47
CA GLU A 207 12.15 37.05 -34.25
C GLU A 207 12.56 36.78 -32.78
N THR A 208 13.33 35.68 -32.63
CA THR A 208 14.45 35.42 -31.68
C THR A 208 14.21 35.38 -30.17
N ASN A 209 14.44 34.22 -29.53
CA ASN A 209 15.79 33.86 -29.06
C ASN A 209 15.90 32.39 -28.60
N SER A 210 17.05 31.82 -28.92
CA SER A 210 17.56 30.49 -28.63
C SER A 210 17.76 30.19 -27.14
N GLY A 211 17.46 28.95 -26.75
CA GLY A 211 17.75 28.40 -25.42
C GLY A 211 17.53 26.89 -25.38
N SER A 212 18.33 26.14 -26.13
CA SER A 212 18.33 24.67 -26.18
C SER A 212 19.02 24.10 -24.94
N TYR A 213 18.34 23.23 -24.19
CA TYR A 213 19.02 22.26 -23.30
C TYR A 213 18.46 20.87 -23.57
N ALA A 214 19.40 19.97 -23.81
CA ALA A 214 19.21 18.68 -24.43
C ALA A 214 18.66 17.62 -23.48
N ARG A 215 17.83 16.76 -24.07
CA ARG A 215 17.48 15.40 -23.62
C ARG A 215 18.76 14.57 -23.44
N GLY A 216 19.01 14.07 -22.24
CA GLY A 216 20.04 13.06 -21.96
C GLY A 216 19.41 11.77 -21.45
N THR A 217 19.30 10.78 -22.33
CA THR A 217 19.01 9.39 -21.95
C THR A 217 20.34 8.66 -21.79
N ILE A 218 20.56 7.97 -20.67
CA ILE A 218 21.72 7.08 -20.49
C ILE A 218 21.19 5.72 -20.03
N LYS A 219 21.03 4.81 -20.99
CA LYS A 219 21.15 3.37 -20.78
C LYS A 219 22.65 3.01 -20.77
N GLN A 220 22.95 1.87 -20.16
CA GLN A 220 24.15 1.02 -20.31
C GLN A 220 25.08 1.00 -19.09
N TRP A 221 24.97 -0.08 -18.32
CA TRP A 221 26.09 -0.62 -17.54
C TRP A 221 26.41 -2.00 -18.10
N GLY A 222 27.48 -2.03 -18.89
CA GLY A 222 28.10 -3.24 -19.39
C GLY A 222 29.18 -3.73 -18.42
N LEU A 223 29.16 -5.05 -18.23
CA LEU A 223 30.26 -5.96 -17.89
C LEU A 223 31.67 -5.36 -17.88
N PHE A 224 32.41 -5.62 -16.79
CA PHE A 224 33.86 -5.78 -16.85
C PHE A 224 34.26 -7.16 -16.34
N ALA A 225 34.93 -7.89 -17.23
CA ALA A 225 35.59 -9.16 -16.97
C ALA A 225 37.02 -8.94 -16.44
N MET A 226 37.54 -10.05 -15.90
CA MET A 226 38.86 -10.29 -15.28
C MET A 226 40.07 -9.59 -15.90
N LEU A 227 41.07 -9.33 -15.04
CA LEU A 227 42.48 -9.46 -15.39
C LEU A 227 43.21 -10.37 -14.39
N VAL A 228 44.01 -11.25 -14.99
CA VAL A 228 44.84 -12.31 -14.42
C VAL A 228 46.20 -11.75 -14.00
N GLY A 229 46.77 -12.30 -12.93
CA GLY A 229 48.20 -12.29 -12.61
C GLY A 229 48.38 -12.53 -11.11
N GLY A 230 49.03 -13.58 -10.60
CA GLY A 230 49.94 -14.55 -11.20
C GLY A 230 51.15 -14.68 -10.28
N MET A 231 51.26 -15.80 -9.56
CA MET A 231 52.49 -16.36 -8.95
C MET A 231 53.17 -15.52 -7.82
N LEU A 232 53.88 -16.04 -6.82
CA LEU A 232 54.62 -17.28 -6.65
C LEU A 232 54.90 -17.50 -5.12
N LEU A 233 54.83 -18.77 -4.69
CA LEU A 233 55.56 -19.51 -3.64
C LEU A 233 56.37 -18.75 -2.57
N VAL A 234 56.18 -19.07 -1.28
CA VAL A 234 56.91 -20.10 -0.48
C VAL A 234 56.00 -20.58 0.65
#